data_AF-A7RKN3-F1
#
_entry.id   AF-A7RKN3-F1
#
_cell.length_a   1.000
_cell.length_b   1.000
_cell.length_c   1.000
_cell.angle_alpha   90.00
_cell.angle_beta   90.00
_cell.angle_gamma   90.00
#
_symmetry.space_group_name_H-M   'P 1'
#
loop_
_entity.id
_entity.type
_entity.pdbx_description
1 polymer ?
#
loop_
_entity_poly.entity_id
_entity_poly.type
_entity_poly.pdbx_seq_one_letter_code
_entity_poly.pdbx_strand_id
1 'polypeptide(L)' 'IGNLMGEFWLGLDKIYALTHQTTNTLRVDMMDQGGNTRYAKYSNFAVASEIRKYKLSLGSYLGTFIQ' A
#
# COMPACT_ATOMS: atom_id res chain seq x y z
N ILE A 1 -6.64 -13.50 -1.33
CA ILE A 1 -6.93 -14.48 -0.25
C ILE A 1 -7.74 -13.75 0.80
N GLY A 2 -8.73 -14.40 1.41
CA GLY A 2 -9.62 -13.76 2.38
C GLY A 2 -10.96 -13.35 1.78
N ASN A 3 -11.68 -12.50 2.52
CA ASN A 3 -13.06 -12.10 2.23
C ASN A 3 -13.13 -10.61 1.88
N LEU A 4 -13.71 -10.27 0.72
CA LEU A 4 -13.85 -8.88 0.27
C LEU A 4 -14.75 -8.02 1.19
N MET A 5 -15.57 -8.65 2.03
CA MET A 5 -16.40 -8.00 3.04
C MET A 5 -15.69 -7.89 4.41
N GLY A 6 -14.43 -8.28 4.51
CA GLY A 6 -13.64 -8.26 5.74
C GLY A 6 -12.15 -8.23 5.44
N GLU A 7 -11.39 -9.11 6.09
CA GLU A 7 -9.94 -9.19 5.88
C GLU A 7 -9.61 -9.91 4.57
N PHE A 8 -8.90 -9.23 3.69
CA PHE A 8 -8.37 -9.84 2.47
C PHE A 8 -7.06 -9.21 2.01
N TRP A 9 -6.32 -10.01 1.24
CA TRP A 9 -5.20 -9.58 0.42
C TRP A 9 -5.56 -9.70 -1.05
N LEU A 10 -5.37 -8.60 -1.79
CA LEU A 10 -5.68 -8.53 -3.22
C LEU A 10 -4.83 -9.49 -4.06
N GLY A 11 -3.56 -9.67 -3.69
CA GLY A 11 -2.57 -10.47 -4.43
C GLY A 11 -1.57 -9.60 -5.19
N LEU A 12 -0.30 -10.03 -5.21
CA LEU A 12 0.80 -9.24 -5.76
C LEU A 12 0.69 -9.02 -7.28
N ASP A 13 0.20 -10.00 -8.04
CA ASP A 13 -0.01 -9.84 -9.49
C ASP A 13 -1.05 -8.77 -9.82
N LYS A 14 -2.14 -8.72 -9.05
CA LYS A 14 -3.18 -7.71 -9.23
C LYS A 14 -2.68 -6.33 -8.84
N ILE A 15 -1.89 -6.23 -7.78
CA ILE A 15 -1.29 -4.95 -7.36
C ILE A 15 -0.26 -4.48 -8.39
N TYR A 16 0.56 -5.37 -8.94
CA TYR A 16 1.45 -5.07 -10.06
C TYR A 16 0.66 -4.52 -11.26
N ALA A 17 -0.39 -5.25 -11.69
CA ALA A 17 -1.23 -4.85 -12.80
C ALA A 17 -1.82 -3.44 -12.60
N LEU A 18 -2.26 -3.10 -11.39
CA LEU A 18 -2.82 -1.78 -11.07
C LEU A 18 -1.78 -0.65 -10.99
N THR A 19 -0.52 -0.96 -10.64
CA THR A 19 0.45 0.08 -10.24
C THR A 19 1.60 0.29 -11.23
N HIS A 20 1.83 -0.62 -12.17
CA HIS A 20 3.03 -0.59 -13.00
C HIS A 20 3.05 0.46 -14.13
N GLN A 21 1.90 0.99 -14.53
CA GLN A 21 1.77 1.93 -15.67
C GLN A 21 1.23 3.31 -15.27
N THR A 22 0.86 3.50 -14.00
CA THR A 22 0.25 4.72 -13.50
C THR A 22 0.92 5.17 -12.22
N THR A 23 0.99 6.49 -12.01
CA THR A 23 1.47 7.04 -10.74
C THR A 23 0.39 6.84 -9.69
N ASN A 24 0.66 5.98 -8.71
CA ASN A 24 -0.27 5.67 -7.62
C ASN A 24 0.23 6.22 -6.29
N THR A 25 -0.70 6.46 -5.36
CA THR A 25 -0.41 6.77 -3.96
C THR A 25 -0.77 5.56 -3.11
N LEU A 26 0.14 5.11 -2.25
CA LEU A 26 -0.19 4.16 -1.20
C LEU A 26 -0.73 4.94 0.01
N ARG A 27 -1.93 4.60 0.47
CA ARG A 27 -2.51 5.08 1.73
C ARG A 27 -2.62 3.90 2.69
N VAL A 28 -2.07 4.08 3.89
CA VAL A 28 -2.21 3.13 5.00
C VAL A 28 -2.93 3.85 6.13
N ASP A 29 -4.11 3.37 6.50
CA ASP A 29 -4.88 3.82 7.66
C ASP A 29 -4.72 2.80 8.79
N MET A 30 -4.48 3.29 10.01
CA MET A 30 -4.16 2.46 11.18
C MET A 30 -4.93 2.95 12.40
N MET A 31 -5.26 2.04 13.31
CA MET A 31 -5.88 2.31 14.60
C MET A 31 -5.15 1.52 15.68
N ASP A 32 -4.82 2.16 16.82
CA ASP A 32 -4.26 1.46 17.98
C ASP A 32 -5.36 0.87 18.89
N GLN A 33 -4.96 0.12 19.92
CA GLN A 33 -5.89 -0.49 20.88
C GLN A 33 -6.70 0.54 21.70
N GLY A 34 -6.23 1.79 21.77
CA GLY A 34 -6.91 2.91 22.43
C GLY A 34 -7.86 3.67 21.49
N GLY A 35 -8.00 3.24 20.24
CA GLY A 35 -8.85 3.88 19.24
C GLY A 35 -8.21 5.09 18.54
N ASN A 36 -6.94 5.40 18.79
CA ASN A 36 -6.27 6.50 18.10
C ASN A 36 -5.99 6.11 16.65
N THR A 37 -6.43 6.94 15.71
CA THR A 37 -6.22 6.70 14.28
C THR A 37 -5.04 7.50 13.73
N ARG A 38 -4.21 6.86 12.90
CA ARG A 38 -3.12 7.51 12.17
C ARG A 38 -3.08 7.07 10.71
N TYR A 39 -2.29 7.79 9.92
CA TYR A 39 -2.07 7.42 8.54
C TYR A 39 -0.65 7.66 8.03
N ALA A 40 -0.33 6.91 6.98
CA ALA A 40 0.80 7.14 6.10
C ALA A 40 0.34 7.24 4.65
N LYS A 41 0.85 8.24 3.90
CA LYS A 41 0.75 8.32 2.45
C LYS A 41 2.15 8.27 1.85
N TYR A 42 2.31 7.50 0.78
CA TYR A 42 3.53 7.48 -0.03
C TYR A 42 3.17 7.77 -1.48
N SER A 43 3.84 8.74 -2.09
CA SER A 43 3.76 8.96 -3.54
C SER A 43 4.45 7.82 -4.30
N ASN A 44 4.25 7.75 -5.62
CA ASN A 44 4.95 6.83 -6.52
C ASN A 44 4.96 5.36 -6.07
N PHE A 45 3.83 4.89 -5.53
CA PHE A 45 3.67 3.50 -5.13
C PHE A 45 3.61 2.60 -6.37
N ALA A 46 4.55 1.67 -6.46
CA ALA A 46 4.54 0.62 -7.45
C ALA A 46 5.08 -0.69 -6.87
N VAL A 47 4.49 -1.79 -7.32
CA VAL A 47 5.02 -3.13 -7.11
C VAL A 47 5.58 -3.60 -8.45
N ALA A 48 6.77 -4.21 -8.48
CA ALA A 48 7.35 -4.73 -9.72
C ALA A 48 6.72 -6.08 -10.13
N SER A 49 7.08 -6.60 -11.30
CA SER A 49 6.65 -7.93 -11.75
C SER A 49 7.23 -9.06 -10.89
N GLU A 50 6.64 -10.26 -11.01
CA GLU A 50 7.11 -11.48 -10.33
C GLU A 50 8.59 -11.79 -10.61
N ILE A 51 9.05 -11.63 -11.86
CA ILE A 51 10.45 -11.80 -12.26
C ILE A 51 11.37 -10.87 -11.45
N ARG A 52 10.89 -9.66 -11.13
CA ARG A 52 11.58 -8.69 -10.27
C ARG A 52 11.23 -8.85 -8.79
N LYS A 53 10.70 -10.02 -8.41
CA LYS A 53 10.35 -10.43 -7.05
C LYS A 53 9.43 -9.44 -6.35
N TYR A 54 8.53 -8.82 -7.12
CA TYR A 54 7.57 -7.82 -6.61
C TYR A 54 8.23 -6.69 -5.80
N LYS A 55 9.43 -6.26 -6.20
CA LYS A 55 10.15 -5.16 -5.53
C LYS A 55 9.22 -3.95 -5.36
N LEU A 56 9.14 -3.46 -4.12
CA LEU A 56 8.40 -2.28 -3.74
C LEU A 56 9.16 -1.01 -4.11
N SER A 57 8.47 -0.05 -4.71
CA SER A 57 8.91 1.32 -4.92
C SER A 57 7.96 2.27 -4.18
N LEU A 58 8.54 3.19 -3.41
CA LEU A 58 7.83 4.25 -2.70
C LEU A 58 8.55 5.59 -2.94
N GLY A 59 7.77 6.65 -3.08
CA GLY A 59 8.22 8.03 -3.14
C GLY A 59 8.17 8.72 -1.77
N SER A 60 7.94 10.02 -1.79
CA SER A 60 7.87 10.86 -0.60
C SER A 60 6.77 10.42 0.36
N TYR A 61 7.07 10.55 1.65
CA TYR A 61 6.15 10.31 2.75
C TYR A 61 5.34 11.58 3.10
N LEU A 62 4.07 11.39 3.43
CA LEU A 62 3.22 12.38 4.08
C LEU A 62 2.30 11.66 5.08
N GLY A 63 2.31 12.04 6.35
CA GLY A 63 1.48 11.37 7.33
C GLY A 63 1.33 12.10 8.64
N THR A 64 0.51 11.53 9.52
CA THR A 64 0.33 11.99 10.91
C THR A 64 1.26 11.26 11.88
N PHE A 65 2.13 10.39 11.35
CA PHE A 65 3.33 9.96 12.03
C PHE A 65 4.35 11.09 11.86
N ILE A 66 4.46 11.94 12.87
CA ILE A 66 5.61 12.84 12.98
C ILE A 66 6.76 11.94 13.43
N GLN A 67 7.90 12.01 12.74
CA GLN A 67 9.13 11.35 13.18
C GLN A 67 9.64 12.00 14.47
#